data_AF-A0A7S3FEB7-F1
#
_entry.id   AF-A0A7S3FEB7-F1
#
_cell.length_a   1.000
_cell.length_b   1.000
_cell.length_c   1.000
_cell.angle_alpha   90.00
_cell.angle_beta   90.00
_cell.angle_gamma   90.00
#
_symmetry.space_group_name_H-M   'P 1'
#
loop_
_entity.id
_entity.type
_entity.pdbx_description
1 polymer ?
#
loop_
_entity_poly.entity_id
_entity_poly.type
_entity_poly.pdbx_seq_one_letter_code
_entity_poly.pdbx_strand_id
1 'polypeptide(L)'
;ERYVFFDETSVLHTVEVIVKPADLLPQSDPETPDADPITAEWRRQQVALQADQGSDAAMGAWWVPDEGVDRCPLFRAVRACNISREEIESSLEQIDAAEGLLHAPIAAEAKAKRHFCDLLRSHLGGYDLPALDSVVDATPEHISRETDAAAAWLVQFERVLLLSHIDALTPPVS
;
A
#
# COMPACT_ATOMS: atom_id res chain seq x y z
N GLU A 1 -10.57 16.14 -13.15
CA GLU A 1 -10.28 15.07 -14.13
C GLU A 1 -11.59 14.39 -14.56
N ARG A 2 -11.69 13.88 -15.78
CA ARG A 2 -12.85 13.09 -16.22
C ARG A 2 -12.58 11.62 -15.90
N TYR A 3 -13.22 11.10 -14.85
CA TYR A 3 -13.38 9.66 -14.63
C TYR A 3 -14.27 9.13 -15.76
N VAL A 4 -13.67 8.57 -16.80
CA VAL A 4 -14.40 7.89 -17.88
C VAL A 4 -14.27 6.38 -17.62
N PHE A 5 -15.43 5.70 -17.68
CA PHE A 5 -15.66 4.25 -17.62
C PHE A 5 -15.93 3.66 -16.22
N PHE A 6 -17.09 4.01 -15.65
CA PHE A 6 -17.90 3.03 -14.93
C PHE A 6 -18.75 2.30 -15.98
N ASP A 7 -18.33 1.10 -16.39
CA ASP A 7 -19.32 0.07 -16.70
C ASP A 7 -19.63 -0.67 -15.38
N GLU A 8 -20.87 -1.08 -15.16
CA GLU A 8 -21.31 -1.73 -13.92
C GLU A 8 -20.71 -3.14 -13.73
N THR A 9 -19.82 -3.59 -14.62
CA THR A 9 -19.22 -4.94 -14.63
C THR A 9 -17.76 -4.98 -14.22
N SER A 10 -17.07 -3.84 -14.11
CA SER A 10 -15.69 -3.72 -13.61
C SER A 10 -15.56 -2.57 -12.63
N VAL A 11 -16.09 -2.76 -11.42
CA VAL A 11 -15.84 -1.85 -10.29
C VAL A 11 -14.50 -2.25 -9.68
N LEU A 12 -13.46 -1.42 -9.88
CA LEU A 12 -12.24 -1.52 -9.11
C LEU A 12 -12.56 -1.11 -7.67
N HIS A 13 -12.42 -2.03 -6.73
CA HIS A 13 -12.61 -1.68 -5.33
C HIS A 13 -11.26 -1.36 -4.70
N THR A 14 -11.23 -0.33 -3.84
CA THR A 14 -10.03 0.10 -3.15
C THR A 14 -10.27 0.19 -1.65
N VAL A 15 -9.19 0.04 -0.88
CA VAL A 15 -9.13 0.34 0.55
C VAL A 15 -8.10 1.43 0.77
N GLU A 16 -8.37 2.33 1.72
CA GLU A 16 -7.43 3.37 2.10
C GLU A 16 -6.58 2.93 3.29
N VAL A 17 -5.27 2.83 3.08
CA VAL A 17 -4.31 2.47 4.13
C VAL A 17 -3.50 3.71 4.50
N ILE A 18 -3.55 4.08 5.78
CA ILE A 18 -2.75 5.20 6.30
C ILE A 18 -1.30 4.71 6.49
N VAL A 19 -0.37 5.31 5.75
CA VAL A 19 1.07 4.99 5.84
C VAL A 19 1.84 6.29 6.02
N LYS A 20 2.61 6.40 7.12
CA LYS A 20 3.46 7.58 7.31
C LYS A 20 4.63 7.49 6.33
N PRO A 21 5.11 8.61 5.77
CA PRO A 21 6.26 8.60 4.87
C PRO A 21 7.50 7.92 5.46
N ALA A 22 7.71 8.02 6.78
CA ALA A 22 8.81 7.35 7.48
C ALA A 22 8.69 5.82 7.49
N ASP A 23 7.49 5.28 7.36
CA ASP A 23 7.23 3.83 7.37
C ASP A 23 7.47 3.20 5.98
N LEU A 24 7.51 4.00 4.91
CA LEU A 24 7.82 3.54 3.54
C LEU A 24 9.31 3.24 3.34
N LEU A 25 10.17 3.95 4.06
CA LEU A 25 11.59 3.69 4.03
C LEU A 25 11.85 2.45 4.90
N PRO A 26 12.65 1.47 4.43
CA PRO A 26 13.09 0.40 5.31
C PRO A 26 13.75 1.06 6.53
N GLN A 27 13.32 0.65 7.73
CA GLN A 27 14.01 0.97 8.98
C GLN A 27 15.49 0.69 8.72
N SER A 28 16.31 1.73 8.74
CA SER A 28 17.68 1.68 8.24
C SER A 28 18.38 0.48 8.87
N ASP A 29 18.82 -0.45 8.03
CA ASP A 29 19.69 -1.52 8.49
C ASP A 29 20.97 -0.82 8.95
N PRO A 30 21.38 -0.90 10.22
CA PRO A 30 22.57 -0.21 10.71
C PRO A 30 23.85 -0.62 9.98
N GLU A 31 23.80 -1.70 9.17
CA GLU A 31 24.90 -2.20 8.35
C GLU A 31 24.94 -1.65 6.90
N THR A 32 23.90 -0.96 6.41
CA THR A 32 23.91 -0.29 5.09
C THR A 32 23.59 1.20 5.23
N PRO A 33 24.62 2.06 5.41
CA PRO A 33 24.45 3.50 5.34
C PRO A 33 24.29 3.89 3.86
N ASP A 34 23.10 3.66 3.33
CA ASP A 34 22.72 4.07 1.97
C ASP A 34 22.38 5.57 2.00
N ALA A 35 23.41 6.38 2.27
CA ALA A 35 23.35 7.84 2.25
C ALA A 35 23.95 8.38 0.94
N ASP A 36 23.85 7.63 -0.17
CA ASP A 36 24.11 8.21 -1.48
C ASP A 36 22.93 9.16 -1.82
N PRO A 37 23.18 10.47 -1.96
CA PRO A 37 22.13 11.43 -2.27
C PRO A 37 21.41 11.13 -3.59
N ILE A 38 22.08 10.49 -4.56
CA ILE A 38 21.49 10.14 -5.87
C ILE A 38 20.44 9.05 -5.70
N THR A 39 20.79 7.96 -5.01
CA THR A 39 19.85 6.86 -4.71
C THR A 39 18.69 7.35 -3.86
N ALA A 40 18.95 8.19 -2.86
CA ALA A 40 17.91 8.76 -2.02
C ALA A 40 16.94 9.66 -2.80
N GLU A 41 17.45 10.46 -3.75
CA GLU A 41 16.62 11.29 -4.62
C GLU A 41 15.77 10.47 -5.58
N TRP A 42 16.36 9.45 -6.23
CA TRP A 42 15.62 8.54 -7.09
C TRP A 42 14.46 7.86 -6.34
N ARG A 43 14.71 7.34 -5.13
CA ARG A 43 13.69 6.72 -4.29
C ARG A 43 12.55 7.71 -3.97
N ARG A 44 12.89 8.94 -3.57
CA ARG A 44 11.89 10.00 -3.31
C ARG A 44 11.03 10.30 -4.55
N GLN A 45 11.65 10.40 -5.72
CA GLN A 45 10.93 10.64 -6.98
C GLN A 45 9.98 9.50 -7.32
N GLN A 46 10.40 8.25 -7.16
CA GLN A 46 9.52 7.11 -7.40
C GLN A 46 8.36 7.06 -6.40
N VAL A 47 8.62 7.29 -5.11
CA VAL A 47 7.55 7.35 -4.09
C VAL A 47 6.55 8.46 -4.41
N ALA A 48 7.02 9.65 -4.80
CA ALA A 48 6.14 10.75 -5.20
C ALA A 48 5.30 10.39 -6.44
N LEU A 49 5.90 9.75 -7.44
CA LEU A 49 5.20 9.31 -8.64
C LEU A 49 4.09 8.30 -8.33
N GLN A 50 4.34 7.36 -7.41
CA GLN A 50 3.32 6.41 -6.98
C GLN A 50 2.25 7.07 -6.10
N ALA A 51 2.63 8.05 -5.28
CA ALA A 51 1.67 8.80 -4.47
C ALA A 51 0.69 9.59 -5.36
N ASP A 52 1.17 10.21 -6.44
CA ASP A 52 0.33 10.89 -7.43
C ASP A 52 -0.68 9.94 -8.11
N GLN A 53 -0.37 8.65 -8.16
CA GLN A 53 -1.23 7.63 -8.80
C GLN A 53 -2.24 6.97 -7.86
N GLY A 54 -2.07 7.09 -6.53
CA GLY A 54 -2.93 6.36 -5.60
C GLY A 54 -2.72 6.68 -4.14
N SER A 55 -2.45 7.95 -3.82
CA SER A 55 -2.42 8.43 -2.44
C SER A 55 -3.18 9.74 -2.30
N ASP A 56 -3.95 9.86 -1.22
CA ASP A 56 -4.42 11.15 -0.72
C ASP A 56 -3.33 11.77 0.17
N ALA A 57 -2.59 12.73 -0.40
CA ALA A 57 -1.52 13.44 0.29
C ALA A 57 -1.98 14.23 1.53
N ALA A 58 -3.26 14.66 1.58
CA ALA A 58 -3.77 15.40 2.73
C ALA A 58 -3.94 14.50 3.96
N MET A 59 -4.28 13.23 3.73
CA MET A 59 -4.51 12.23 4.77
C MET A 59 -3.33 11.27 4.97
N GLY A 60 -2.36 11.27 4.04
CA GLY A 60 -1.33 10.24 3.99
C GLY A 60 -1.91 8.84 3.73
N ALA A 61 -3.07 8.80 3.07
CA ALA A 61 -3.79 7.56 2.77
C ALA A 61 -3.33 7.02 1.41
N TRP A 62 -3.18 5.72 1.30
CA TRP A 62 -2.81 5.04 0.06
C TRP A 62 -3.91 4.08 -0.36
N TRP A 63 -4.24 4.08 -1.66
CA TRP A 63 -5.21 3.18 -2.24
C TRP A 63 -4.60 1.80 -2.50
N VAL A 64 -5.21 0.79 -1.90
CA VAL A 64 -4.90 -0.62 -2.13
C VAL A 64 -6.04 -1.22 -2.96
N PRO A 65 -5.84 -1.48 -4.27
CA PRO A 65 -6.86 -2.05 -5.13
C PRO A 65 -7.08 -3.53 -4.86
N ASP A 66 -8.25 -4.07 -5.17
CA ASP A 66 -8.53 -5.51 -5.21
C ASP A 66 -7.84 -6.22 -6.40
N GLU A 67 -7.44 -5.48 -7.41
CA GLU A 67 -6.56 -5.97 -8.48
C GLU A 67 -5.13 -6.14 -7.95
N GLY A 68 -4.70 -7.41 -7.88
CA GLY A 68 -3.37 -7.92 -7.52
C GLY A 68 -2.23 -6.93 -7.21
N VAL A 69 -1.44 -7.26 -6.17
CA VAL A 69 -0.40 -6.42 -5.56
C VAL A 69 0.48 -5.59 -6.52
N ASP A 70 0.85 -6.10 -7.69
CA ASP A 70 1.70 -5.38 -8.67
C ASP A 70 1.04 -4.13 -9.27
N ARG A 71 -0.29 -4.00 -9.14
CA ARG A 71 -1.07 -2.81 -9.51
C ARG A 71 -1.17 -1.81 -8.36
N CYS A 72 -0.83 -2.18 -7.13
CA CYS A 72 -0.91 -1.32 -5.96
C CYS A 72 0.21 -0.26 -5.95
N PRO A 73 -0.11 1.05 -5.99
CA PRO A 73 0.89 2.12 -5.95
C PRO A 73 1.72 2.10 -4.66
N LEU A 74 1.09 1.76 -3.52
CA LEU A 74 1.80 1.61 -2.25
C LEU A 74 2.85 0.49 -2.32
N PHE A 75 2.52 -0.65 -2.93
CA PHE A 75 3.49 -1.73 -3.09
C PHE A 75 4.66 -1.32 -3.97
N ARG A 76 4.41 -0.59 -5.06
CA ARG A 76 5.48 -0.05 -5.92
C ARG A 76 6.37 0.95 -5.19
N ALA A 77 5.79 1.81 -4.35
CA ALA A 77 6.56 2.72 -3.50
C ALA A 77 7.46 1.93 -2.53
N VAL A 78 6.94 0.89 -1.89
CA VAL A 78 7.73 -0.02 -1.03
C VAL A 78 8.83 -0.72 -1.83
N ARG A 79 8.54 -1.18 -3.05
CA ARG A 79 9.54 -1.80 -3.93
C ARG A 79 10.66 -0.81 -4.28
N ALA A 80 10.32 0.43 -4.65
CA ALA A 80 11.31 1.48 -4.93
C ALA A 80 12.30 1.67 -3.77
N CYS A 81 11.81 1.64 -2.53
CA CYS A 81 12.64 1.78 -1.33
C CYS A 81 13.56 0.57 -1.06
N ASN A 82 13.34 -0.57 -1.70
CA ASN A 82 14.11 -1.80 -1.51
C ASN A 82 15.04 -2.16 -2.68
N ILE A 83 14.97 -1.42 -3.79
CA ILE A 83 15.87 -1.61 -4.94
C ILE A 83 17.29 -1.15 -4.56
N SER A 84 18.28 -1.97 -4.93
CA SER A 84 19.68 -1.70 -4.66
C SER A 84 20.23 -0.59 -5.56
N ARG A 85 21.33 0.03 -5.15
CA ARG A 85 22.01 1.04 -5.96
C ARG A 85 22.46 0.46 -7.31
N GLU A 86 23.00 -0.76 -7.31
CA GLU A 86 23.48 -1.43 -8.52
C GLU A 86 22.35 -1.68 -9.52
N GLU A 87 21.15 -2.06 -9.02
CA GLU A 87 19.96 -2.22 -9.86
C GLU A 87 19.50 -0.89 -10.48
N ILE A 88 19.57 0.21 -9.72
CA ILE A 88 19.26 1.56 -10.21
C ILE A 88 20.26 1.99 -11.28
N GLU A 89 21.56 1.88 -11.00
CA GLU A 89 22.63 2.28 -11.92
C GLU A 89 22.56 1.48 -13.23
N SER A 90 22.38 0.16 -13.13
CA SER A 90 22.22 -0.71 -14.32
C SER A 90 20.99 -0.35 -15.16
N SER A 91 19.95 0.23 -14.56
CA SER A 91 18.72 0.62 -15.25
C SER A 91 18.81 2.03 -15.82
N LEU A 92 19.47 2.97 -15.15
CA LEU A 92 19.65 4.35 -15.64
C LEU A 92 20.48 4.41 -16.94
N GLU A 93 21.31 3.40 -17.21
CA GLU A 93 22.02 3.26 -18.49
C GLU A 93 21.09 2.91 -19.67
N GLN A 94 19.85 2.52 -19.40
CA GLN A 94 18.84 2.16 -20.40
C GLN A 94 17.72 3.22 -20.43
N ILE A 95 17.61 3.94 -21.54
CA ILE A 95 16.78 5.17 -21.70
C ILE A 95 15.29 4.98 -21.35
N ASP A 96 14.75 3.75 -21.43
CA ASP A 96 13.34 3.43 -21.15
C ASP A 96 13.12 2.61 -19.84
N ALA A 97 14.16 2.33 -19.05
CA ALA A 97 14.10 1.28 -18.01
C ALA A 97 13.70 1.73 -16.60
N ALA A 98 13.63 3.03 -16.30
CA ALA A 98 13.37 3.51 -14.94
C ALA A 98 11.97 3.10 -14.42
N GLU A 99 10.93 3.20 -15.27
CA GLU A 99 9.59 2.71 -14.92
C GLU A 99 9.52 1.18 -14.99
N GLY A 100 10.22 0.58 -15.95
CA GLY A 100 10.33 -0.88 -16.10
C GLY A 100 10.93 -1.58 -14.89
N LEU A 101 11.82 -0.92 -14.14
CA LEU A 101 12.47 -1.48 -12.96
C LEU A 101 11.48 -1.80 -11.83
N LEU A 102 10.42 -0.99 -11.67
CA LEU A 102 9.36 -1.26 -10.70
C LEU A 102 8.44 -2.41 -11.14
N HIS A 103 8.55 -2.89 -12.38
CA HIS A 103 7.77 -4.01 -12.91
C HIS A 103 8.59 -5.28 -13.11
N ALA A 104 9.92 -5.17 -13.22
CA ALA A 104 10.84 -6.30 -13.31
C ALA A 104 11.11 -6.93 -11.93
N PRO A 105 11.47 -8.21 -11.83
CA PRO A 105 11.91 -8.80 -10.56
C PRO A 105 13.12 -8.05 -9.98
N ILE A 106 13.10 -7.78 -8.67
CA ILE A 106 14.23 -7.15 -7.96
C ILE A 106 14.89 -8.13 -7.00
N ALA A 107 16.16 -7.94 -6.67
CA ALA A 107 16.90 -8.81 -5.76
C ALA A 107 16.23 -8.90 -4.37
N ALA A 108 15.66 -7.79 -3.91
CA ALA A 108 15.01 -7.66 -2.60
C ALA A 108 13.49 -7.95 -2.61
N GLU A 109 12.97 -8.71 -3.58
CA GLU A 109 11.52 -8.92 -3.75
C GLU A 109 10.84 -9.45 -2.48
N ALA A 110 11.45 -10.45 -1.82
CA ALA A 110 10.92 -11.02 -0.58
C ALA A 110 10.91 -10.02 0.58
N LYS A 111 11.87 -9.08 0.61
CA LYS A 111 11.95 -8.02 1.62
C LYS A 111 10.86 -6.98 1.38
N ALA A 112 10.67 -6.54 0.12
CA ALA A 112 9.62 -5.60 -0.25
C ALA A 112 8.21 -6.15 0.05
N LYS A 113 7.94 -7.42 -0.32
CA LYS A 113 6.67 -8.09 -0.01
C LYS A 113 6.38 -8.18 1.48
N ARG A 114 7.40 -8.52 2.27
CA ARG A 114 7.27 -8.58 3.73
C ARG A 114 6.97 -7.20 4.32
N HIS A 115 7.74 -6.19 3.92
CA HIS A 115 7.54 -4.81 4.37
C HIS A 115 6.13 -4.30 4.03
N PHE A 116 5.64 -4.56 2.82
CA PHE A 116 4.27 -4.23 2.44
C PHE A 116 3.23 -4.95 3.32
N CYS A 117 3.41 -6.27 3.55
CA CYS A 117 2.53 -7.00 4.47
C CYS A 117 2.53 -6.42 5.89
N ASP A 118 3.69 -5.97 6.37
CA ASP A 118 3.82 -5.39 7.71
C ASP A 118 3.11 -4.04 7.81
N LEU A 119 3.12 -3.22 6.74
CA LEU A 119 2.32 -2.00 6.65
C LEU A 119 0.81 -2.33 6.70
N LEU A 120 0.37 -3.32 5.92
CA LEU A 120 -1.04 -3.73 5.92
C LEU A 120 -1.47 -4.29 7.28
N ARG A 121 -0.64 -5.11 7.94
CA ARG A 121 -0.90 -5.62 9.29
C ARG A 121 -0.95 -4.51 10.34
N SER A 122 -0.04 -3.54 10.25
CA SER A 122 -0.04 -2.38 11.13
C SER A 122 -1.35 -1.60 11.03
N HIS A 123 -1.83 -1.37 9.80
CA HIS A 123 -3.12 -0.73 9.55
C HIS A 123 -4.30 -1.59 10.03
N LEU A 124 -4.26 -2.91 9.77
CA LEU A 124 -5.27 -3.85 10.24
C LEU A 124 -5.40 -3.88 11.77
N GLY A 125 -4.29 -3.74 12.50
CA GLY A 125 -4.30 -3.63 13.96
C GLY A 125 -5.08 -2.42 14.50
N GLY A 126 -5.33 -1.41 13.65
CA GLY A 126 -6.21 -0.29 13.98
C GLY A 126 -7.70 -0.66 14.06
N TYR A 127 -8.12 -1.72 13.36
CA TYR A 127 -9.51 -2.22 13.39
C TYR A 127 -9.82 -3.05 14.64
N ASP A 128 -8.81 -3.55 15.37
CA ASP A 128 -8.97 -4.37 16.58
C ASP A 128 -9.19 -3.52 17.86
N LEU A 129 -9.30 -2.19 17.72
CA LEU A 129 -9.73 -1.33 18.82
C LEU A 129 -11.22 -1.61 19.16
N PRO A 130 -11.63 -1.61 20.44
CA PRO A 130 -12.97 -1.99 20.90
C PRO A 130 -14.11 -1.05 20.47
N ALA A 131 -13.88 -0.22 19.45
CA ALA A 131 -14.86 0.73 18.93
C ALA A 131 -16.04 0.03 18.22
N LEU A 132 -15.85 -1.18 17.68
CA LEU A 132 -16.94 -1.93 17.02
C LEU A 132 -17.90 -2.62 18.01
N ASP A 133 -17.45 -2.98 19.21
CA ASP A 133 -18.33 -3.50 20.26
C ASP A 133 -19.12 -2.38 20.95
N SER A 134 -18.63 -1.13 20.92
CA SER A 134 -19.30 0.03 21.52
C SER A 134 -20.45 0.62 20.69
N VAL A 135 -20.60 0.23 19.41
CA VAL A 135 -21.75 0.65 18.58
C VAL A 135 -23.05 -0.02 19.05
N VAL A 136 -22.95 -1.09 19.85
CA VAL A 136 -24.11 -1.79 20.41
C VAL A 136 -24.73 -1.06 21.61
N ASP A 137 -24.00 -0.13 22.25
CA ASP A 137 -24.45 0.62 23.44
C ASP A 137 -24.70 2.12 23.20
N ALA A 138 -24.56 2.60 21.96
CA ALA A 138 -24.96 3.95 21.59
C ALA A 138 -26.49 4.06 21.51
N THR A 139 -27.07 4.83 22.42
CA THR A 139 -28.50 5.14 22.45
C THR A 139 -29.03 5.59 21.08
N PRO A 140 -30.23 5.13 20.68
CA PRO A 140 -30.76 5.22 19.30
C PRO A 140 -31.34 6.60 18.97
N GLU A 141 -30.55 7.65 19.11
CA GLU A 141 -30.92 8.97 18.60
C GLU A 141 -29.99 9.33 17.42
N HIS A 142 -30.50 9.04 16.22
CA HIS A 142 -30.13 9.61 14.90
C HIS A 142 -29.11 8.95 13.97
N ILE A 143 -28.64 7.73 14.24
CA ILE A 143 -27.97 6.92 13.20
C ILE A 143 -28.91 5.79 12.80
N SER A 144 -29.26 5.70 11.52
CA SER A 144 -30.15 4.64 11.01
C SER A 144 -29.47 3.29 11.20
N ARG A 145 -30.22 2.24 11.56
CA ARG A 145 -29.70 0.87 11.58
C ARG A 145 -29.06 0.46 10.25
N GLU A 146 -29.50 1.08 9.15
CA GLU A 146 -28.96 0.87 7.81
C GLU A 146 -27.54 1.47 7.65
N THR A 147 -27.26 2.61 8.28
CA THR A 147 -25.93 3.24 8.25
C THR A 147 -24.91 2.48 9.08
N ASP A 148 -25.32 1.92 10.23
CA ASP A 148 -24.43 1.07 11.04
C ASP A 148 -24.11 -0.25 10.33
N ALA A 149 -25.12 -0.85 9.69
CA ALA A 149 -24.93 -2.06 8.88
C ALA A 149 -24.00 -1.80 7.67
N ALA A 150 -24.14 -0.64 7.01
CA ALA A 150 -23.26 -0.25 5.91
C ALA A 150 -21.81 -0.01 6.38
N ALA A 151 -21.62 0.65 7.53
CA ALA A 151 -20.30 0.86 8.11
C ALA A 151 -19.62 -0.45 8.50
N ALA A 152 -20.35 -1.37 9.13
CA ALA A 152 -19.84 -2.70 9.46
C ALA A 152 -19.47 -3.50 8.21
N TRP A 153 -20.27 -3.40 7.15
CA TRP A 153 -19.98 -4.06 5.87
C TRP A 153 -18.73 -3.48 5.21
N LEU A 154 -18.55 -2.15 5.24
CA LEU A 154 -17.35 -1.50 4.71
C LEU A 154 -16.10 -1.96 5.45
N VAL A 155 -16.11 -1.95 6.78
CA VAL A 155 -14.98 -2.45 7.59
C VAL A 155 -14.67 -3.92 7.26
N GLN A 156 -15.70 -4.76 7.14
CA GLN A 156 -15.51 -6.17 6.79
C GLN A 156 -14.91 -6.32 5.39
N PHE A 157 -15.39 -5.55 4.42
CA PHE A 157 -14.86 -5.53 3.06
C PHE A 157 -13.38 -5.14 3.06
N GLU A 158 -13.03 -4.04 3.74
CA GLU A 158 -11.64 -3.55 3.83
C GLU A 158 -10.71 -4.60 4.43
N ARG A 159 -11.12 -5.22 5.54
CA ARG A 159 -10.35 -6.28 6.21
C ARG A 159 -10.11 -7.47 5.29
N VAL A 160 -11.15 -7.94 4.60
CA VAL A 160 -11.04 -9.09 3.69
C VAL A 160 -10.10 -8.79 2.54
N LEU A 161 -10.19 -7.59 1.95
CA LEU A 161 -9.31 -7.19 0.85
C LEU A 161 -7.86 -7.15 1.31
N LEU A 162 -7.55 -6.48 2.43
CA LEU A 162 -6.18 -6.37 2.93
C LEU A 162 -5.59 -7.73 3.32
N LEU A 163 -6.38 -8.60 3.96
CA LEU A 163 -5.96 -9.97 4.27
C LEU A 163 -5.69 -10.79 3.00
N SER A 164 -6.50 -10.63 1.95
CA SER A 164 -6.29 -11.34 0.69
C SER A 164 -4.94 -11.00 0.04
N HIS A 165 -4.49 -9.74 0.13
CA HIS A 165 -3.16 -9.34 -0.33
C HIS A 165 -2.05 -9.95 0.52
N ILE A 166 -2.21 -9.96 1.84
CA ILE A 166 -1.24 -10.58 2.76
C ILE A 166 -1.10 -12.08 2.45
N ASP A 167 -2.21 -12.77 2.24
CA ASP A 167 -2.24 -14.20 1.94
C ASP A 167 -1.62 -14.50 0.58
N ALA A 168 -1.89 -13.69 -0.44
CA ALA A 168 -1.29 -13.83 -1.77
C ALA A 168 0.25 -13.65 -1.76
N LEU A 169 0.77 -12.90 -0.79
CA LEU A 169 2.20 -12.58 -0.66
C LEU A 169 2.94 -13.49 0.32
N THR A 170 2.24 -14.18 1.21
CA THR A 170 2.84 -15.04 2.22
C THR A 170 2.90 -16.48 1.69
N PRO A 171 4.09 -17.10 1.57
CA PRO A 171 4.17 -18.48 1.12
C PRO A 171 3.45 -19.42 2.12
N PRO A 172 2.80 -20.50 1.64
CA PRO A 172 2.16 -21.45 2.53
C PRO A 172 3.21 -22.05 3.48
N VAL A 173 2.91 -22.01 4.78
CA VAL A 173 3.74 -22.66 5.79
C VAL A 173 3.72 -24.17 5.49
N SER A 174 4.88 -24.70 5.09
CA SER A 174 5.07 -26.13 4.76
C SER A 174 5.24 -26.97 6.02
#